data_AF-A0A5S3R3I7-F1
#
_entry.id   AF-A0A5S3R3I7-F1
#
_cell.length_a   1.000
_cell.length_b   1.000
_cell.length_c   1.000
_cell.angle_alpha   90.00
_cell.angle_beta   90.00
_cell.angle_gamma   90.00
#
_symmetry.space_group_name_H-M   'P 1'
#
loop_
_entity.id
_entity.type
_entity.pdbx_description
1 polymer ?
#
loop_
_entity_poly.entity_id
_entity_poly.type
_entity_poly.pdbx_seq_one_letter_code
_entity_poly.pdbx_strand_id
1 'polypeptide(L)'
;MRNFPAVIKTPIFLSICTIISLIILWGIGPGYGFSSSTEPWSHFGSFFGGILSPVFAFLALVIAMKSIKAQQHSNSLAAKNYKEAQEQAERNLHEQRVLQVEKVNFERQSIALHNLLDSFQALEPLFTQSLYDLRICDVQHSILGANSNAYIIRSHSVCLKAGSFVKRMLNEKDTYTAKLIRLCVCDTLHSMDNLIEHIELYKNPFLDSNEVNNVSQLRETRQMFYSLKEKLDQHLKQNQN
;
A
#
# COMPACT_ATOMS: atom_id res chain seq x y z
N MET A 1 -20.74 -39.40 28.79
CA MET A 1 -21.38 -39.48 27.46
C MET A 1 -21.81 -40.93 27.22
N ARG A 2 -23.06 -41.27 27.54
CA ARG A 2 -23.63 -42.62 27.36
C ARG A 2 -23.79 -42.93 25.87
N ASN A 3 -23.56 -44.18 25.49
CA ASN A 3 -23.52 -44.74 24.14
C ASN A 3 -24.73 -44.36 23.25
N PHE A 4 -24.74 -43.15 22.69
CA PHE A 4 -25.72 -42.64 21.74
C PHE A 4 -25.92 -43.49 20.46
N PRO A 5 -24.91 -44.20 19.90
CA PRO A 5 -25.18 -45.09 18.78
C PRO A 5 -26.03 -46.30 19.17
N ALA A 6 -26.08 -46.67 20.46
CA ALA A 6 -26.96 -47.76 20.92
C ALA A 6 -28.44 -47.32 20.93
N VAL A 7 -28.72 -46.07 21.32
CA VAL A 7 -30.09 -45.53 21.45
C VAL A 7 -30.82 -45.40 20.11
N ILE A 8 -30.10 -45.25 19.00
CA ILE A 8 -30.69 -45.22 17.64
C ILE A 8 -30.78 -46.63 17.05
N LYS A 9 -29.82 -47.51 17.37
CA LYS A 9 -29.83 -48.90 16.90
C LYS A 9 -30.94 -49.72 17.56
N THR A 10 -31.26 -49.46 18.83
CA THR A 10 -32.30 -50.19 19.57
C THR A 10 -33.71 -50.05 18.98
N PRO A 11 -34.24 -48.85 18.63
CA PRO A 11 -35.57 -48.75 18.02
C PRO A 11 -35.58 -49.28 16.59
N ILE A 12 -34.51 -49.12 15.80
CA ILE A 12 -34.43 -49.67 14.44
C ILE A 12 -34.45 -51.21 14.49
N PHE A 13 -33.65 -51.79 15.38
CA PHE A 13 -33.62 -53.24 15.61
C PHE A 13 -34.98 -53.76 16.10
N LEU A 14 -35.61 -53.07 17.06
CA LEU A 14 -36.94 -53.45 17.57
C LEU A 14 -38.01 -53.39 16.47
N SER A 15 -38.00 -52.35 15.62
CA SER A 15 -38.91 -52.25 14.47
C SER A 15 -38.68 -53.37 13.45
N ILE A 16 -37.43 -53.69 13.12
CA ILE A 16 -37.10 -54.78 12.20
C ILE A 16 -37.52 -56.15 12.78
N CYS A 17 -37.24 -56.40 14.07
CA CYS A 17 -37.67 -57.61 14.76
C CYS A 17 -39.19 -57.76 14.79
N THR A 18 -39.92 -56.66 14.98
CA THR A 18 -41.39 -56.65 14.97
C THR A 18 -41.92 -57.00 13.58
N ILE A 19 -41.34 -56.42 12.52
CA ILE A 19 -41.71 -56.73 11.12
C ILE A 19 -41.43 -58.20 10.78
N ILE A 20 -40.25 -58.71 11.14
CA ILE A 20 -39.86 -60.11 10.89
C ILE A 20 -40.76 -61.07 11.68
N SER A 21 -41.04 -60.77 12.95
CA SER A 21 -41.93 -61.59 13.78
C SER A 21 -43.34 -61.68 13.21
N LEU A 22 -43.87 -60.60 12.61
CA LEU A 22 -45.18 -60.59 11.97
C LEU A 22 -45.21 -61.39 10.67
N ILE A 23 -44.14 -61.32 9.87
CA ILE A 23 -44.00 -62.14 8.64
C ILE A 23 -43.95 -63.63 8.99
N ILE A 24 -43.20 -64.00 10.04
CA ILE A 24 -43.10 -65.38 10.53
C ILE A 24 -44.43 -65.87 11.10
N LEU A 25 -45.12 -65.06 11.92
CA LEU A 25 -46.41 -65.41 12.51
C LEU A 25 -47.49 -65.64 11.41
N TRP A 26 -47.44 -64.86 10.33
CA TRP A 26 -48.34 -65.01 9.19
C TRP A 26 -48.04 -66.26 8.36
N GLY A 27 -46.76 -66.64 8.23
CA GLY A 27 -46.35 -67.87 7.53
C GLY A 27 -46.64 -69.18 8.28
N ILE A 28 -46.83 -69.14 9.59
CA ILE A 28 -47.04 -70.33 10.46
C ILE A 28 -48.50 -70.47 10.93
N GLY A 29 -49.32 -69.41 10.83
CA GLY A 29 -50.72 -69.43 11.27
C GLY A 29 -51.61 -70.41 10.47
N PRO A 30 -52.66 -70.99 11.09
CA PRO A 30 -53.47 -72.02 10.45
C PRO A 30 -54.38 -71.41 9.38
N GLY A 31 -54.14 -71.75 8.10
CA GLY A 31 -55.23 -71.88 7.14
C GLY A 31 -55.48 -70.75 6.13
N TYR A 32 -54.52 -69.90 5.78
CA TYR A 32 -54.62 -69.09 4.56
C TYR A 32 -53.37 -69.31 3.69
N GLY A 33 -53.39 -70.36 2.87
CA GLY A 33 -52.55 -70.39 1.67
C GLY A 33 -52.83 -69.13 0.84
N PHE A 34 -51.83 -68.64 0.08
CA PHE A 34 -51.91 -67.45 -0.78
C PHE A 34 -53.31 -67.27 -1.38
N SER A 35 -54.16 -66.49 -0.71
CA SER A 35 -55.57 -66.38 -1.08
C SER A 35 -55.66 -65.68 -2.43
N SER A 36 -56.42 -66.25 -3.36
CA SER A 36 -56.76 -65.66 -4.66
C SER A 36 -57.76 -64.50 -4.56
N SER A 37 -58.24 -64.18 -3.35
CA SER A 37 -59.07 -62.99 -3.08
C SER A 37 -58.21 -61.82 -2.58
N THR A 38 -58.56 -60.61 -3.01
CA THR A 38 -57.84 -59.35 -2.71
C THR A 38 -58.11 -58.80 -1.30
N GLU A 39 -59.12 -59.31 -0.61
CA GLU A 39 -59.60 -58.79 0.69
C GLU A 39 -58.61 -59.03 1.86
N PRO A 40 -58.02 -60.23 2.05
CA PRO A 40 -57.00 -60.43 3.09
C PRO A 40 -55.74 -59.58 2.88
N TRP A 41 -55.38 -59.33 1.61
CA TRP A 41 -54.26 -58.44 1.25
C TRP A 41 -54.55 -56.98 1.60
N SER A 42 -55.80 -56.54 1.44
CA SER A 42 -56.24 -55.20 1.85
C SER A 42 -56.17 -55.02 3.37
N HIS A 43 -56.61 -56.01 4.15
CA HIS A 43 -56.52 -55.97 5.62
C HIS A 43 -55.06 -56.04 6.11
N PHE A 44 -54.23 -56.87 5.49
CA PHE A 44 -52.79 -56.93 5.77
C PHE A 44 -52.11 -55.59 5.49
N GLY A 45 -52.34 -55.01 4.31
CA GLY A 45 -51.81 -53.69 3.94
C GLY A 45 -52.29 -52.59 4.88
N SER A 46 -53.54 -52.65 5.35
CA SER A 46 -54.10 -51.68 6.31
C SER A 46 -53.46 -51.79 7.69
N PHE A 47 -53.24 -53.00 8.20
CA PHE A 47 -52.55 -53.24 9.48
C PHE A 47 -51.08 -52.81 9.41
N PHE A 48 -50.37 -53.22 8.37
CA PHE A 48 -48.99 -52.81 8.15
C PHE A 48 -48.87 -51.29 7.94
N GLY A 49 -49.75 -50.69 7.15
CA GLY A 49 -49.80 -49.23 6.95
C GLY A 49 -50.07 -48.45 8.24
N GLY A 50 -50.96 -48.98 9.10
CA GLY A 50 -51.25 -48.38 10.41
C GLY A 50 -50.09 -48.41 11.39
N ILE A 51 -49.21 -49.42 11.32
CA ILE A 51 -48.04 -49.56 12.20
C ILE A 51 -46.79 -48.89 11.61
N LEU A 52 -46.54 -49.07 10.31
CA LEU A 52 -45.36 -48.51 9.63
C LEU A 52 -45.41 -46.99 9.53
N SER A 53 -46.60 -46.40 9.36
CA SER A 53 -46.74 -44.95 9.21
C SER A 53 -46.23 -44.16 10.44
N PRO A 54 -46.64 -44.49 11.68
CA PRO A 54 -46.05 -43.89 12.89
C PRO A 54 -44.54 -44.12 13.04
N VAL A 55 -44.03 -45.31 12.69
CA VAL A 55 -42.59 -45.64 12.76
C VAL A 55 -41.79 -44.78 11.78
N PHE A 56 -42.26 -44.64 10.53
CA PHE A 56 -41.62 -43.77 9.54
C PHE A 56 -41.71 -42.30 9.91
N ALA A 57 -42.84 -41.84 10.46
CA ALA A 57 -42.97 -40.47 10.95
C ALA A 57 -41.96 -40.17 12.07
N PHE A 58 -41.77 -41.11 13.01
CA PHE A 58 -40.77 -40.98 14.07
C PHE A 58 -39.35 -40.97 13.51
N LEU A 59 -39.01 -41.86 12.58
CA LEU A 59 -37.68 -41.88 11.94
C LEU A 59 -37.43 -40.58 11.15
N ALA A 60 -38.42 -40.08 10.43
CA ALA A 60 -38.35 -38.80 9.72
C ALA A 60 -38.09 -37.65 10.68
N LEU A 61 -38.75 -37.62 11.84
CA LEU A 61 -38.52 -36.64 12.90
C LEU A 61 -37.08 -36.71 13.44
N VAL A 62 -36.57 -37.92 13.73
CA VAL A 62 -35.21 -38.13 14.22
C VAL A 62 -34.16 -37.67 13.21
N ILE A 63 -34.37 -37.98 11.93
CA ILE A 63 -33.51 -37.52 10.83
C ILE A 63 -33.57 -36.00 10.71
N ALA A 64 -34.76 -35.41 10.71
CA ALA A 64 -34.95 -33.96 10.64
C ALA A 64 -34.24 -33.22 11.79
N MET A 65 -34.35 -33.71 13.03
CA MET A 65 -33.63 -33.15 14.17
C MET A 65 -32.11 -33.21 13.99
N LYS A 66 -31.57 -34.30 13.43
CA LYS A 66 -30.14 -34.41 13.13
C LYS A 66 -29.71 -33.43 12.05
N SER A 67 -30.50 -33.32 10.97
CA SER A 67 -30.23 -32.38 9.89
C SER A 67 -30.22 -30.94 10.37
N ILE A 68 -31.17 -30.55 11.23
CA ILE A 68 -31.20 -29.20 11.83
C ILE A 68 -29.95 -28.93 12.66
N LYS A 69 -29.52 -29.90 13.51
CA LYS A 69 -28.29 -29.74 14.31
C LYS A 69 -27.04 -29.61 13.44
N ALA A 70 -26.93 -30.42 12.39
CA ALA A 70 -25.81 -30.34 11.45
C ALA A 70 -25.81 -28.99 10.69
N GLN A 71 -26.99 -28.52 10.27
CA GLN A 71 -27.14 -27.23 9.61
C GLN A 71 -26.79 -26.06 10.53
N GLN A 72 -27.23 -26.10 11.80
CA GLN A 72 -26.87 -25.08 12.79
C GLN A 72 -25.35 -25.02 13.02
N HIS A 73 -24.69 -26.17 13.11
CA HIS A 73 -23.24 -26.21 13.25
C HIS A 73 -22.54 -25.64 12.02
N SER A 74 -22.96 -26.04 10.83
CA SER A 74 -22.43 -25.52 9.56
C SER A 74 -22.61 -24.01 9.44
N ASN A 75 -23.80 -23.50 9.77
CA ASN A 75 -24.10 -22.06 9.75
C ASN A 75 -23.22 -21.29 10.74
N SER A 76 -23.00 -21.82 11.95
CA SER A 76 -22.12 -21.19 12.94
C SER A 76 -20.67 -21.15 12.47
N LEU A 77 -20.17 -22.22 11.86
CA LEU A 77 -18.82 -22.25 11.31
C LEU A 77 -18.69 -21.28 10.13
N ALA A 78 -19.67 -21.27 9.22
CA ALA A 78 -19.70 -20.33 8.10
C ALA A 78 -19.68 -18.88 8.60
N ALA A 79 -20.53 -18.52 9.58
CA ALA A 79 -20.56 -17.18 10.16
C ALA A 79 -19.22 -16.78 10.77
N LYS A 80 -18.54 -17.70 11.46
CA LYS A 80 -17.19 -17.47 12.00
C LYS A 80 -16.18 -17.21 10.87
N ASN A 81 -16.15 -18.07 9.85
CA ASN A 81 -15.24 -17.92 8.72
C ASN A 81 -15.50 -16.62 7.94
N TYR A 82 -16.76 -16.22 7.77
CA TYR A 82 -17.11 -14.95 7.15
C TYR A 82 -16.58 -13.76 7.95
N LYS A 83 -16.71 -13.80 9.28
CA LYS A 83 -16.18 -12.75 10.14
C LYS A 83 -14.65 -12.65 10.05
N GLU A 84 -13.95 -13.79 10.11
CA GLU A 84 -12.50 -13.83 9.99
C GLU A 84 -12.03 -13.35 8.60
N ALA A 85 -12.72 -13.74 7.54
CA ALA A 85 -12.45 -13.29 6.17
C ALA A 85 -12.69 -11.79 6.01
N GLN A 86 -13.75 -11.24 6.62
CA GLN A 86 -14.03 -9.82 6.62
C GLN A 86 -12.94 -9.03 7.35
N GLU A 87 -12.56 -9.46 8.56
CA GLU A 87 -11.48 -8.82 9.32
C GLU A 87 -10.15 -8.86 8.55
N GLN A 88 -9.85 -9.97 7.87
CA GLN A 88 -8.66 -10.08 7.04
C GLN A 88 -8.74 -9.17 5.80
N ALA A 89 -9.89 -9.07 5.15
CA ALA A 89 -10.09 -8.16 4.02
C ALA A 89 -9.92 -6.69 4.44
N GLU A 90 -10.45 -6.32 5.61
CA GLU A 90 -10.30 -4.97 6.18
C GLU A 90 -8.84 -4.65 6.51
N ARG A 91 -8.10 -5.60 7.12
CA ARG A 91 -6.65 -5.47 7.36
C ARG A 91 -5.87 -5.30 6.05
N ASN A 92 -6.11 -6.17 5.06
CA ASN A 92 -5.44 -6.10 3.77
C ASN A 92 -5.73 -4.76 3.05
N LEU A 93 -6.96 -4.26 3.11
CA LEU A 93 -7.35 -2.99 2.50
C LEU A 93 -6.71 -1.80 3.24
N HIS A 94 -6.57 -1.88 4.56
CA HIS A 94 -5.85 -0.88 5.34
C HIS A 94 -4.36 -0.85 4.98
N GLU A 95 -3.70 -2.00 4.95
CA GLU A 95 -2.29 -2.13 4.54
C GLU A 95 -2.07 -1.59 3.13
N GLN A 96 -2.94 -1.92 2.17
CA GLN A 96 -2.87 -1.37 0.81
C GLN A 96 -2.99 0.15 0.78
N ARG A 97 -3.88 0.75 1.60
CA ARG A 97 -3.99 2.21 1.70
C ARG A 97 -2.72 2.86 2.25
N VAL A 98 -2.12 2.26 3.27
CA VAL A 98 -0.86 2.75 3.85
C VAL A 98 0.25 2.71 2.80
N LEU A 99 0.43 1.57 2.12
CA LEU A 99 1.42 1.41 1.06
C LEU A 99 1.20 2.38 -0.10
N GLN A 100 -0.05 2.65 -0.47
CA GLN A 100 -0.38 3.59 -1.54
C GLN A 100 -0.01 5.03 -1.15
N VAL A 101 -0.30 5.44 0.08
CA VAL A 101 0.09 6.77 0.58
C VAL A 101 1.60 6.92 0.61
N GLU A 102 2.32 5.89 1.08
CA GLU A 102 3.78 5.87 1.09
C GLU A 102 4.35 6.00 -0.33
N LYS A 103 3.82 5.23 -1.30
CA LYS A 103 4.23 5.31 -2.69
C LYS A 103 4.01 6.70 -3.29
N VAL A 104 2.86 7.31 -3.06
CA VAL A 104 2.55 8.67 -3.54
C VAL A 104 3.51 9.69 -2.93
N ASN A 105 3.85 9.54 -1.65
CA ASN A 105 4.81 10.45 -1.00
C ASN A 105 6.21 10.30 -1.60
N PHE A 106 6.66 9.07 -1.81
CA PHE A 106 7.94 8.77 -2.47
C PHE A 106 8.00 9.36 -3.89
N GLU A 107 6.97 9.15 -4.70
CA GLU A 107 6.89 9.72 -6.06
C GLU A 107 6.96 11.26 -6.03
N ARG A 108 6.25 11.90 -5.10
CA ARG A 108 6.30 13.37 -4.92
C ARG A 108 7.70 13.85 -4.56
N GLN A 109 8.42 13.15 -3.69
CA GLN A 109 9.80 13.47 -3.32
C GLN A 109 10.74 13.31 -4.53
N SER A 110 10.60 12.20 -5.27
CA SER A 110 11.40 11.93 -6.47
C SER A 110 11.23 13.01 -7.54
N ILE A 111 9.99 13.45 -7.80
CA ILE A 111 9.71 14.52 -8.76
C ILE A 111 10.33 15.84 -8.30
N ALA A 112 10.19 16.18 -7.01
CA ALA A 112 10.74 17.41 -6.47
C ALA A 112 12.29 17.42 -6.52
N LEU A 113 12.94 16.28 -6.28
CA LEU A 113 14.37 16.12 -6.45
C LEU A 113 14.80 16.30 -7.91
N HIS A 114 14.10 15.66 -8.85
CA HIS A 114 14.42 15.76 -10.27
C HIS A 114 14.34 17.21 -10.75
N ASN A 115 13.25 17.90 -10.43
CA ASN A 115 13.08 19.33 -10.75
C ASN A 115 14.19 20.22 -10.15
N LEU A 116 14.68 19.87 -8.96
CA LEU A 116 15.79 20.58 -8.33
C LEU A 116 17.10 20.34 -9.09
N LEU A 117 17.38 19.08 -9.44
CA LEU A 117 18.58 18.71 -10.18
C LEU A 117 18.61 19.36 -11.57
N ASP A 118 17.48 19.35 -12.29
CA ASP A 118 17.33 20.05 -13.57
C ASP A 118 17.60 21.55 -13.43
N SER A 119 17.17 22.13 -12.31
CA SER A 119 17.42 23.54 -12.02
C SER A 119 18.91 23.84 -11.81
N PHE A 120 19.65 22.93 -11.17
CA PHE A 120 21.11 23.02 -11.04
C PHE A 120 21.80 22.84 -12.40
N GLN A 121 21.42 21.83 -13.19
CA GLN A 121 22.01 21.58 -14.51
C GLN A 121 21.81 22.76 -15.46
N ALA A 122 20.67 23.45 -15.38
CA ALA A 122 20.41 24.65 -16.18
C ALA A 122 21.32 25.85 -15.84
N LEU A 123 22.07 25.82 -14.73
CA LEU A 123 23.02 26.87 -14.38
C LEU A 123 24.34 26.77 -15.17
N GLU A 124 24.77 25.56 -15.52
CA GLU A 124 26.03 25.30 -16.22
C GLU A 124 26.17 26.04 -17.57
N PRO A 125 25.21 25.98 -18.50
CA PRO A 125 25.32 26.71 -19.76
C PRO A 125 25.28 28.23 -19.55
N LEU A 126 24.48 28.71 -18.59
CA LEU A 126 24.40 30.14 -18.26
C LEU A 126 25.72 30.66 -17.70
N PHE A 127 26.35 29.90 -16.80
CA PHE A 127 27.67 30.23 -16.28
C PHE A 127 28.72 30.33 -17.40
N THR A 128 28.75 29.32 -18.28
CA THR A 128 29.70 29.28 -19.41
C THR A 128 29.52 30.48 -20.34
N GLN A 129 28.27 30.83 -20.65
CA GLN A 129 27.93 32.00 -21.45
C GLN A 129 28.30 33.31 -20.73
N SER A 130 28.08 33.37 -19.41
CA SER A 130 28.44 34.53 -18.59
C SER A 130 29.95 34.79 -18.61
N LEU A 131 30.77 33.74 -18.50
CA LEU A 131 32.23 33.86 -18.64
C LEU A 131 32.64 34.30 -20.05
N TYR A 132 31.98 33.79 -21.08
CA TYR A 132 32.26 34.17 -22.46
C TYR A 132 31.93 35.65 -22.72
N ASP A 133 30.79 36.15 -22.24
CA ASP A 133 30.41 37.55 -22.31
C ASP A 133 31.47 38.44 -21.64
N LEU A 134 31.90 38.08 -20.43
CA LEU A 134 32.92 38.82 -19.69
C LEU A 134 34.27 38.84 -20.43
N ARG A 135 34.65 37.75 -21.08
CA ARG A 135 35.90 37.67 -21.85
C ARG A 135 35.88 38.52 -23.12
N ILE A 136 34.73 38.67 -23.79
CA ILE A 136 34.62 39.52 -24.98
C ILE A 136 34.66 41.01 -24.60
N CYS A 137 34.06 41.38 -23.46
CA CYS A 137 34.03 42.74 -22.96
C CYS A 137 35.40 43.34 -22.61
N ASP A 138 36.45 42.51 -22.55
CA ASP A 138 37.86 42.93 -22.40
C ASP A 138 38.32 43.90 -23.53
N VAL A 139 37.59 43.95 -24.66
CA VAL A 139 37.99 44.73 -25.84
C VAL A 139 37.37 46.13 -25.91
N GLN A 140 36.20 46.38 -25.29
CA GLN A 140 35.53 47.71 -25.32
C GLN A 140 34.40 47.78 -24.27
N HIS A 141 34.69 48.41 -23.11
CA HIS A 141 33.76 48.70 -22.00
C HIS A 141 33.07 47.48 -21.37
N SER A 142 33.43 47.20 -20.11
CA SER A 142 32.95 46.06 -19.35
C SER A 142 31.56 46.32 -18.75
N ILE A 143 30.51 45.96 -19.49
CA ILE A 143 29.15 45.87 -18.97
C ILE A 143 28.90 44.41 -18.58
N LEU A 144 28.28 44.14 -17.44
CA LEU A 144 27.81 42.80 -17.08
C LEU A 144 26.77 42.36 -18.13
N GLY A 145 27.16 41.42 -18.99
CA GLY A 145 26.29 40.91 -20.05
C GLY A 145 24.98 40.32 -19.54
N ALA A 146 23.97 40.25 -20.41
CA ALA A 146 22.64 39.74 -20.08
C ALA A 146 22.68 38.32 -19.47
N ASN A 147 23.63 37.48 -19.90
CA ASN A 147 23.78 36.12 -19.38
C ASN A 147 24.30 36.10 -17.94
N SER A 148 25.21 37.01 -17.58
CA SER A 148 25.69 37.16 -16.19
C SER A 148 24.54 37.50 -15.25
N ASN A 149 23.69 38.46 -15.64
CA ASN A 149 22.51 38.82 -14.86
C ASN A 149 21.52 37.65 -14.76
N ALA A 150 21.29 36.93 -15.87
CA ALA A 150 20.42 35.75 -15.88
C ALA A 150 20.95 34.63 -14.97
N TYR A 151 22.27 34.39 -14.96
CA TYR A 151 22.92 33.43 -14.08
C TYR A 151 22.74 33.80 -12.60
N ILE A 152 22.94 35.07 -12.23
CA ILE A 152 22.78 35.55 -10.84
C ILE A 152 21.34 35.32 -10.37
N ILE A 153 20.35 35.78 -11.14
CA ILE A 153 18.92 35.65 -10.80
C ILE A 153 18.53 34.18 -10.68
N ARG A 154 18.96 33.35 -11.64
CA ARG A 154 18.60 31.93 -11.64
C ARG A 154 19.25 31.20 -10.47
N SER A 155 20.51 31.47 -10.19
CA SER A 155 21.21 30.86 -9.05
C SER A 155 20.55 31.21 -7.72
N HIS A 156 20.08 32.45 -7.58
CA HIS A 156 19.29 32.87 -6.41
C HIS A 156 18.01 32.05 -6.27
N SER A 157 17.25 31.89 -7.37
CA SER A 157 16.05 31.07 -7.41
C SER A 157 16.33 29.60 -7.03
N VAL A 158 17.43 29.04 -7.55
CA VAL A 158 17.86 27.67 -7.23
C VAL A 158 18.18 27.54 -5.74
N CYS A 159 18.90 28.49 -5.15
CA CYS A 159 19.23 28.49 -3.74
C CYS A 159 17.98 28.47 -2.84
N LEU A 160 16.98 29.30 -3.16
CA LEU A 160 15.73 29.34 -2.41
C LEU A 160 14.95 28.02 -2.50
N LYS A 161 14.84 27.47 -3.72
CA LYS A 161 14.19 26.16 -3.95
C LYS A 161 14.93 25.05 -3.20
N ALA A 162 16.25 24.99 -3.32
CA ALA A 162 17.11 24.02 -2.64
C ALA A 162 16.96 24.13 -1.12
N GLY A 163 16.97 25.35 -0.56
CA GLY A 163 16.78 25.58 0.87
C GLY A 163 15.45 25.04 1.39
N SER A 164 14.36 25.27 0.65
CA SER A 164 13.03 24.75 1.00
C SER A 164 12.96 23.21 0.92
N PHE A 165 13.61 22.62 -0.09
CA PHE A 165 13.64 21.19 -0.31
C PHE A 165 14.49 20.47 0.74
N VAL A 166 15.69 20.98 1.02
CA VAL A 166 16.58 20.46 2.07
C VAL A 166 15.89 20.52 3.43
N LYS A 167 15.22 21.62 3.78
CA LYS A 167 14.46 21.70 5.05
C LYS A 167 13.41 20.58 5.18
N ARG A 168 12.76 20.20 4.07
CA ARG A 168 11.80 19.08 4.06
C ARG A 168 12.51 17.74 4.21
N MET A 169 13.60 17.49 3.47
CA MET A 169 14.34 16.23 3.53
C MET A 169 15.06 15.98 4.86
N LEU A 170 15.57 17.03 5.50
CA LEU A 170 16.23 16.91 6.81
C LEU A 170 15.32 16.26 7.86
N ASN A 171 14.00 16.41 7.72
CA ASN A 171 13.02 15.76 8.59
C ASN A 171 12.85 14.26 8.29
N GLU A 172 13.17 13.81 7.07
CA GLU A 172 12.92 12.46 6.57
C GLU A 172 14.18 11.55 6.65
N LYS A 173 15.32 12.07 7.12
CA LYS A 173 16.60 11.37 7.33
C LYS A 173 17.22 10.72 6.08
N ASP A 174 16.90 11.21 4.89
CA ASP A 174 17.50 10.69 3.65
C ASP A 174 18.95 11.17 3.46
N THR A 175 19.88 10.27 3.75
CA THR A 175 21.33 10.54 3.69
C THR A 175 21.87 10.55 2.26
N TYR A 176 21.29 9.78 1.33
CA TYR A 176 21.80 9.69 -0.04
C TYR A 176 21.47 10.97 -0.80
N THR A 177 20.22 11.41 -0.74
CA THR A 177 19.78 12.63 -1.43
C THR A 177 20.45 13.87 -0.86
N ALA A 178 20.70 13.91 0.46
CA ALA A 178 21.48 14.98 1.08
C ALA A 178 22.92 15.07 0.53
N LYS A 179 23.59 13.93 0.29
CA LYS A 179 24.92 13.90 -0.34
C LYS A 179 24.89 14.42 -1.77
N LEU A 180 23.89 14.01 -2.56
CA LEU A 180 23.76 14.45 -3.96
C LEU A 180 23.57 15.97 -4.05
N ILE A 181 22.63 16.53 -3.26
CA ILE A 181 22.41 17.98 -3.25
C ILE A 181 23.64 18.72 -2.77
N ARG A 182 24.34 18.20 -1.75
CA ARG A 182 25.59 18.79 -1.27
C ARG A 182 26.62 18.90 -2.39
N LEU A 183 26.76 17.88 -3.24
CA LEU A 183 27.66 17.93 -4.39
C LEU A 183 27.26 19.06 -5.36
N CYS A 184 25.99 19.11 -5.78
CA CYS A 184 25.50 20.18 -6.67
C CYS A 184 25.69 21.60 -6.08
N VAL A 185 25.47 21.75 -4.77
CA VAL A 185 25.71 23.01 -4.05
C VAL A 185 27.20 23.38 -4.06
N CYS A 186 28.10 22.41 -3.84
CA CYS A 186 29.55 22.67 -3.89
C CYS A 186 30.00 23.09 -5.29
N ASP A 187 29.50 22.42 -6.34
CA ASP A 187 29.84 22.75 -7.72
C ASP A 187 29.35 24.16 -8.08
N THR A 188 28.12 24.50 -7.68
CA THR A 188 27.54 25.84 -7.90
C THR A 188 28.33 26.92 -7.16
N LEU A 189 28.73 26.65 -5.91
CA LEU A 189 29.58 27.57 -5.13
C LEU A 189 30.91 27.83 -5.83
N HIS A 190 31.56 26.78 -6.35
CA HIS A 190 32.80 26.93 -7.10
C HIS A 190 32.62 27.79 -8.35
N SER A 191 31.55 27.58 -9.12
CA SER A 191 31.20 28.40 -10.28
C SER A 191 30.94 29.86 -9.90
N MET A 192 30.27 30.12 -8.76
CA MET A 192 30.07 31.47 -8.25
C MET A 192 31.37 32.15 -7.85
N ASP A 193 32.27 31.45 -7.16
CA ASP A 193 33.57 31.99 -6.77
C ASP A 193 34.40 32.35 -8.00
N ASN A 194 34.43 31.49 -9.02
CA ASN A 194 35.11 31.76 -10.29
C ASN A 194 34.55 33.00 -11.01
N LEU A 195 33.22 33.17 -11.03
CA LEU A 195 32.57 34.31 -11.66
C LEU A 195 32.87 35.61 -10.91
N ILE A 196 32.80 35.60 -9.57
CA ILE A 196 33.13 36.76 -8.73
C ILE A 196 34.59 37.15 -8.95
N GLU A 197 35.52 36.19 -8.95
CA GLU A 197 36.95 36.45 -9.18
C GLU A 197 37.18 37.10 -10.55
N HIS A 198 36.53 36.60 -11.61
CA HIS A 198 36.63 37.23 -12.94
C HIS A 198 36.09 38.66 -12.91
N ILE A 199 34.89 38.90 -12.35
CA ILE A 199 34.33 40.26 -12.26
C ILE A 199 35.26 41.20 -11.48
N GLU A 200 35.91 40.71 -10.42
CA GLU A 200 36.84 41.50 -9.60
C GLU A 200 38.20 41.76 -10.28
N LEU A 201 38.70 40.83 -11.09
CA LEU A 201 39.90 41.02 -11.89
C LEU A 201 39.69 42.06 -12.99
N TYR A 202 38.51 42.06 -13.62
CA TYR A 202 38.13 42.99 -14.69
C TYR A 202 37.47 44.27 -14.19
N LYS A 203 37.61 44.58 -12.89
CA LYS A 203 36.96 45.70 -12.21
C LYS A 203 37.40 47.03 -12.80
N ASN A 204 36.72 47.42 -13.88
CA ASN A 204 36.86 48.68 -14.55
C ASN A 204 36.16 49.74 -13.68
N PRO A 205 36.72 50.95 -13.49
CA PRO A 205 36.06 52.06 -12.78
C PRO A 205 34.71 52.54 -13.38
N PHE A 206 34.16 51.85 -14.38
CA PHE A 206 32.95 52.22 -15.11
C PHE A 206 31.73 51.32 -14.83
N LEU A 207 31.78 50.43 -13.83
CA LEU A 207 30.60 49.67 -13.43
C LEU A 207 29.48 50.63 -13.04
N ASP A 208 28.30 50.47 -13.64
CA ASP A 208 27.14 51.28 -13.29
C ASP A 208 26.56 50.87 -11.92
N SER A 209 25.64 51.67 -11.38
CA SER A 209 25.02 51.38 -10.08
C SER A 209 24.19 50.08 -10.05
N ASN A 210 23.66 49.64 -11.19
CA ASN A 210 22.92 48.38 -11.31
C ASN A 210 23.87 47.18 -11.29
N GLU A 211 25.04 47.29 -11.91
CA GLU A 211 26.04 46.22 -11.94
C GLU A 211 26.70 46.01 -10.58
N VAL A 212 26.95 47.10 -9.84
CA VAL A 212 27.39 47.02 -8.45
C VAL A 212 26.36 46.27 -7.59
N ASN A 213 25.06 46.50 -7.83
CA ASN A 213 23.98 45.79 -7.15
C ASN A 213 23.96 44.29 -7.54
N ASN A 214 24.16 43.95 -8.81
CA ASN A 214 24.18 42.56 -9.27
C ASN A 214 25.35 41.76 -8.65
N VAL A 215 26.53 42.38 -8.52
CA VAL A 215 27.67 41.75 -7.82
C VAL A 215 27.37 41.56 -6.33
N SER A 216 26.68 42.51 -5.69
CA SER A 216 26.21 42.34 -4.30
C SER A 216 25.25 41.17 -4.18
N GLN A 217 24.25 41.08 -5.06
CA GLN A 217 23.28 39.98 -5.07
C GLN A 217 23.93 38.61 -5.30
N LEU A 218 24.96 38.56 -6.16
CA LEU A 218 25.73 37.33 -6.38
C LEU A 218 26.47 36.91 -5.10
N ARG A 219 27.10 37.84 -4.38
CA ARG A 219 27.77 37.56 -3.10
C ARG A 219 26.78 37.12 -2.02
N GLU A 220 25.62 37.76 -1.93
CA GLU A 220 24.56 37.36 -1.00
C GLU A 220 24.06 35.94 -1.32
N THR A 221 23.83 35.66 -2.60
CA THR A 221 23.42 34.32 -3.04
C THR A 221 24.47 33.28 -2.72
N ARG A 222 25.76 33.60 -2.91
CA ARG A 222 26.87 32.74 -2.51
C ARG A 222 26.81 32.42 -1.01
N GLN A 223 26.60 33.43 -0.16
CA GLN A 223 26.50 33.23 1.31
C GLN A 223 25.33 32.31 1.68
N MET A 224 24.19 32.42 0.98
CA MET A 224 23.07 31.51 1.19
C MET A 224 23.43 30.06 0.84
N PHE A 225 24.13 29.83 -0.27
CA PHE A 225 24.60 28.49 -0.63
C PHE A 225 25.61 27.93 0.39
N TYR A 226 26.49 28.78 0.96
CA TYR A 226 27.38 28.36 2.06
C TYR A 226 26.59 27.91 3.30
N SER A 227 25.57 28.68 3.72
CA SER A 227 24.70 28.29 4.83
C SER A 227 23.95 26.98 4.54
N LEU A 228 23.50 26.79 3.29
CA LEU A 228 22.84 25.55 2.86
C LEU A 228 23.79 24.35 2.95
N LYS A 229 25.02 24.51 2.45
CA LYS A 229 26.07 23.49 2.54
C LYS A 229 26.37 23.11 3.98
N GLU A 230 26.49 24.08 4.88
CA GLU A 230 26.76 23.82 6.30
C GLU A 230 25.65 23.00 6.96
N LYS A 231 24.38 23.33 6.69
CA LYS A 231 23.23 22.55 7.20
C LYS A 231 23.25 21.11 6.70
N LEU A 232 23.61 20.90 5.43
CA LEU A 232 23.76 19.56 4.86
C LEU A 232 24.93 18.81 5.50
N ASP A 233 26.08 19.46 5.68
CA ASP A 233 27.26 18.88 6.35
C ASP A 233 26.94 18.45 7.79
N GLN A 234 26.19 19.27 8.54
CA GLN A 234 25.75 18.93 9.91
C GLN A 234 24.83 17.71 9.94
N HIS A 235 23.85 17.63 9.04
CA HIS A 235 22.94 16.49 8.96
C HIS A 235 23.64 15.18 8.59
N LEU A 236 24.56 15.24 7.62
CA LEU A 236 25.31 14.05 7.20
C LEU A 236 26.19 13.50 8.32
N LYS A 237 26.76 14.37 9.17
CA LYS A 237 27.51 13.95 10.37
C LYS A 237 26.63 13.29 11.42
N GLN A 238 25.42 13.81 11.63
CA GLN A 238 24.48 13.25 12.61
C GLN A 238 23.99 11.85 12.24
N ASN A 239 23.87 11.54 10.95
CA ASN A 239 23.42 10.21 10.49
C ASN A 239 24.55 9.19 10.32
N GLN A 240 25.81 9.56 10.60
CA GLN A 240 26.97 8.64 10.55
C GLN A 240 27.33 8.04 11.92
N ASN A 241 26.79 8.57 13.00
CA ASN A 241 26.94 8.08 14.38
C ASN A 241 25.69 7.29 14.81
#